data_AF-A0A1I1BLR3-F1
#
_entry.id   AF-A0A1I1BLR3-F1
#
_cell.length_a   1.000
_cell.length_b   1.000
_cell.length_c   1.000
_cell.angle_alpha   90.00
_cell.angle_beta   90.00
_cell.angle_gamma   90.00
#
_symmetry.space_group_name_H-M   'P 1'
#
loop_
_entity.id
_entity.type
_entity.pdbx_description
1 polymer ?
#
loop_
_entity_poly.entity_id
_entity_poly.type
_entity_poly.pdbx_seq_one_letter_code
_entity_poly.pdbx_strand_id
1 'polypeptide(L)'
;MKKNILTCFLAFLCLYGSRTTAQVADSPPETDLVDYSGLPASAGLHRGGETRSDTLEIKPSARSEEDGILLHLEIPTADAPDTLWLTYWHHLLKEHEEVTPGIIVPLVAEHGNFFEGNVDYSVYRWAAPETDSPIYVSLRDGKHYLARYWAVFPKDKVRIRFDTHTGTTLIGGPSSKFFKAQATLDRLLEEDVFNASPLMVTSDPSRMMKDSLTAALYKKSFERPESVSVKLEFIIPEAEKQEYLLRLLQKAPADYEAIQAIPSLQDGLDSSQQAFIEQRAWAGVLNSALPRLKQGKRHLVSEPYSTLFKQWLEAVPEYGEMGMLDPMMVQAKYDLLLMEARMTDVGVFALARDEHTLLRDQLVGKYVLENYKYLEAAQESVLLSGMDIVHTPWIMDLLVQLEHRSDSS
;
A
#
# COMPACT_ATOMS: atom_id res chain seq x y z
N MET A 1 -42.53 -13.00 3.09
CA MET A 1 -42.15 -11.63 2.67
C MET A 1 -40.64 -11.40 2.87
N LYS A 2 -39.76 -12.02 2.08
CA LYS A 2 -38.28 -11.90 2.20
C LYS A 2 -37.57 -11.84 0.83
N LYS A 3 -38.16 -11.18 -0.17
CA LYS A 3 -37.63 -11.15 -1.55
C LYS A 3 -37.10 -9.78 -2.01
N ASN A 4 -37.21 -8.72 -1.19
CA ASN A 4 -36.89 -7.36 -1.65
C ASN A 4 -35.52 -6.82 -1.19
N ILE A 5 -34.77 -7.54 -0.33
CA ILE A 5 -33.46 -7.06 0.16
C ILE A 5 -32.30 -7.43 -0.79
N LEU A 6 -32.44 -8.52 -1.58
CA LEU A 6 -31.35 -8.96 -2.46
C LEU A 6 -31.17 -8.09 -3.72
N THR A 7 -32.20 -7.35 -4.13
CA THR A 7 -32.16 -6.54 -5.37
C THR A 7 -31.35 -5.26 -5.20
N CYS A 8 -31.24 -4.72 -3.98
CA CYS A 8 -30.50 -3.48 -3.73
C CYS A 8 -28.97 -3.67 -3.74
N PHE A 9 -28.47 -4.86 -3.39
CA PHE A 9 -27.02 -5.13 -3.43
C PHE A 9 -26.48 -5.34 -4.86
N LEU A 10 -27.32 -5.85 -5.78
CA LEU A 10 -26.89 -6.08 -7.16
C LEU A 10 -26.81 -4.77 -7.98
N ALA A 11 -27.67 -3.78 -7.67
CA ALA A 11 -27.67 -2.49 -8.37
C ALA A 11 -26.42 -1.64 -8.06
N PHE A 12 -25.87 -1.73 -6.85
CA PHE A 12 -24.66 -0.99 -6.47
C PHE A 12 -23.39 -1.52 -7.17
N LEU A 13 -23.33 -2.82 -7.48
CA LEU A 13 -22.22 -3.43 -8.21
C LEU A 13 -22.22 -3.09 -9.71
N CYS A 14 -23.39 -2.80 -10.30
CA CYS A 14 -23.49 -2.43 -11.71
C CYS A 14 -23.27 -0.92 -11.98
N LEU A 15 -23.40 -0.06 -10.96
CA LEU A 15 -23.26 1.40 -11.14
C LEU A 15 -21.82 1.91 -11.00
N TYR A 16 -20.91 1.15 -10.38
CA TYR A 16 -19.51 1.57 -10.19
C TYR A 16 -18.58 1.24 -11.38
N GLY A 17 -19.08 0.57 -12.42
CA GLY A 17 -18.26 0.11 -13.56
C GLY A 17 -18.52 0.80 -14.90
N SER A 18 -19.36 1.83 -14.98
CA SER A 18 -19.73 2.45 -16.27
C SER A 18 -19.62 3.98 -16.26
N ARG A 19 -18.39 4.47 -16.42
CA ARG A 19 -18.13 5.80 -17.00
C ARG A 19 -16.89 5.75 -17.89
N THR A 20 -17.05 5.16 -19.05
CA THR A 20 -16.22 5.45 -20.24
C THR A 20 -17.17 5.73 -21.39
N THR A 21 -17.75 6.93 -21.41
CA THR A 21 -18.39 7.49 -22.61
C THR A 21 -17.32 8.24 -23.39
N ALA A 22 -16.69 7.55 -24.34
CA ALA A 22 -16.08 8.21 -25.48
C ALA A 22 -17.21 8.82 -26.31
N GLN A 23 -17.26 10.15 -26.42
CA GLN A 23 -18.10 10.83 -27.40
C GLN A 23 -17.23 11.25 -28.58
N VAL A 24 -17.60 10.70 -29.73
CA VAL A 24 -17.13 11.07 -31.07
C VAL A 24 -17.77 12.40 -31.42
N ALA A 25 -16.94 13.38 -31.80
CA ALA A 25 -17.39 14.69 -32.28
C ALA A 25 -17.51 14.66 -33.81
N ASP A 26 -18.74 14.71 -34.31
CA ASP A 26 -19.08 15.11 -35.68
C ASP A 26 -19.66 16.54 -35.63
N SER A 27 -18.99 17.49 -36.28
CA SER A 27 -19.54 18.79 -36.74
C SER A 27 -20.47 18.54 -37.96
N PRO A 28 -21.25 19.51 -38.54
CA PRO A 28 -21.31 20.99 -38.43
C PRO A 28 -22.80 21.52 -38.47
N PRO A 29 -23.23 22.72 -38.97
CA PRO A 29 -22.56 23.97 -39.39
C PRO A 29 -23.13 25.30 -38.81
N GLU A 30 -22.37 26.38 -39.05
CA GLU A 30 -22.73 27.81 -39.23
C GLU A 30 -23.99 28.40 -38.57
N THR A 31 -23.82 29.41 -37.70
CA THR A 31 -24.57 30.68 -37.78
C THR A 31 -23.94 31.78 -36.89
N ASP A 32 -23.47 32.82 -37.58
CA ASP A 32 -23.54 34.26 -37.29
C ASP A 32 -23.34 34.87 -35.88
N LEU A 33 -22.33 35.76 -35.85
CA LEU A 33 -22.39 37.18 -35.45
C LEU A 33 -23.16 37.56 -34.17
N VAL A 34 -22.44 37.93 -33.10
CA VAL A 34 -22.57 39.26 -32.47
C VAL A 34 -21.24 39.68 -31.82
N ASP A 35 -20.74 40.81 -32.26
CA ASP A 35 -19.64 41.61 -31.74
C ASP A 35 -20.09 42.39 -30.49
N TYR A 36 -19.37 42.32 -29.37
CA TYR A 36 -19.54 43.25 -28.25
C TYR A 36 -18.19 43.62 -27.63
N SER A 37 -17.56 44.60 -28.27
CA SER A 37 -16.62 45.52 -27.66
C SER A 37 -17.41 46.59 -26.87
N GLY A 38 -17.07 46.82 -25.61
CA GLY A 38 -17.69 47.92 -24.85
C GLY A 38 -17.50 47.88 -23.33
N LEU A 39 -16.33 48.33 -22.86
CA LEU A 39 -16.21 49.01 -21.56
C LEU A 39 -17.03 50.31 -21.62
N PRO A 40 -17.66 50.75 -20.51
CA PRO A 40 -16.93 51.68 -19.65
C PRO A 40 -17.17 51.50 -18.14
N ALA A 41 -16.23 52.09 -17.41
CA ALA A 41 -16.18 52.27 -15.97
C ALA A 41 -17.51 52.72 -15.34
N SER A 42 -17.81 52.18 -14.16
CA SER A 42 -18.48 52.95 -13.12
C SER A 42 -18.14 52.43 -11.74
N ALA A 43 -17.92 53.39 -10.85
CA ALA A 43 -17.52 53.25 -9.47
C ALA A 43 -18.58 52.50 -8.63
N GLY A 44 -18.10 51.63 -7.75
CA GLY A 44 -18.92 50.97 -6.74
C GLY A 44 -18.08 50.61 -5.53
N LEU A 45 -18.07 51.52 -4.55
CA LEU A 45 -17.51 51.31 -3.21
C LEU A 45 -18.13 50.07 -2.55
N HIS A 46 -17.36 48.99 -2.41
CA HIS A 46 -17.62 47.96 -1.41
C HIS A 46 -16.42 47.81 -0.49
N ARG A 47 -16.55 48.55 0.62
CA ARG A 47 -15.81 48.42 1.87
C ARG A 47 -16.26 47.11 2.53
N GLY A 48 -15.49 46.04 2.38
CA GLY A 48 -15.70 44.74 3.03
C GLY A 48 -14.35 44.22 3.51
N GLY A 49 -14.22 44.05 4.83
CA GLY A 49 -12.95 43.90 5.54
C GLY A 49 -12.11 42.70 5.10
N GLU A 50 -10.82 42.95 4.95
CA GLU A 50 -9.77 41.93 4.93
C GLU A 50 -9.67 41.29 6.33
N THR A 51 -10.36 40.17 6.54
CA THR A 51 -9.92 39.21 7.54
C THR A 51 -8.74 38.45 6.92
N ARG A 52 -7.54 39.02 7.08
CA ARG A 52 -6.30 38.25 6.96
C ARG A 52 -6.39 37.11 7.97
N SER A 53 -6.54 35.87 7.48
CA SER A 53 -6.19 34.70 8.28
C SER A 53 -4.70 34.78 8.57
N ASP A 54 -4.34 35.03 9.83
CA ASP A 54 -3.02 34.79 10.39
C ASP A 54 -2.74 33.27 10.45
N THR A 55 -2.75 32.61 9.29
CA THR A 55 -2.08 31.32 9.14
C THR A 55 -0.59 31.63 9.19
N LEU A 56 0.02 31.35 10.35
CA LEU A 56 1.46 31.41 10.56
C LEU A 56 2.18 30.71 9.41
N GLU A 57 2.80 31.50 8.54
CA GLU A 57 3.72 31.02 7.52
C GLU A 57 4.97 30.54 8.26
N ILE A 58 4.99 29.25 8.65
CA ILE A 58 6.17 28.61 9.22
C ILE A 58 7.19 28.51 8.08
N LYS A 59 7.96 29.58 7.85
CA LYS A 59 9.15 29.53 7.00
C LYS A 59 10.20 28.73 7.79
N PRO A 60 10.56 27.51 7.36
CA PRO A 60 11.63 26.77 7.99
C PRO A 60 12.89 27.64 7.93
N SER A 61 13.47 27.93 9.09
CA SER A 61 14.71 28.67 9.20
C SER A 61 15.78 27.95 8.38
N ALA A 62 16.35 28.64 7.37
CA ALA A 62 17.29 28.14 6.35
C ALA A 62 18.63 27.55 6.86
N ARG A 63 18.74 27.20 8.14
CA ARG A 63 19.97 26.73 8.79
C ARG A 63 20.04 25.23 9.06
N SER A 64 18.99 24.44 8.78
CA SER A 64 19.01 22.98 9.01
C SER A 64 18.94 22.11 7.74
N GLU A 65 18.97 22.69 6.54
CA GLU A 65 18.89 21.91 5.28
C GLU A 65 20.12 21.01 5.02
N GLU A 66 21.26 21.29 5.67
CA GLU A 66 22.48 20.51 5.44
C GLU A 66 22.48 19.14 6.13
N ASP A 67 21.79 18.96 7.26
CA ASP A 67 21.82 17.71 8.03
C ASP A 67 20.49 16.95 8.06
N GLY A 68 19.42 17.48 7.46
CA GLY A 68 18.10 16.88 7.45
C GLY A 68 17.82 15.91 6.30
N ILE A 69 16.68 15.23 6.39
CA ILE A 69 16.05 14.49 5.29
C ILE A 69 15.49 15.51 4.29
N LEU A 70 15.78 15.34 2.99
CA LEU A 70 15.26 16.17 1.92
C LEU A 70 14.73 15.32 0.75
N LEU A 71 13.42 15.43 0.50
CA LEU A 71 12.78 14.89 -0.68
C LEU A 71 12.49 16.02 -1.67
N HIS A 72 13.10 15.94 -2.86
CA HIS A 72 12.81 16.82 -4.00
C HIS A 72 12.09 16.01 -5.06
N LEU A 73 10.86 16.37 -5.39
CA LEU A 73 9.98 15.63 -6.30
C LEU A 73 9.68 16.47 -7.53
N GLU A 74 9.65 15.84 -8.70
CA GLU A 74 9.35 16.51 -9.97
C GLU A 74 8.32 15.71 -10.78
N ILE A 75 7.31 16.39 -11.30
CA ILE A 75 6.29 15.81 -12.20
C ILE A 75 6.14 16.74 -13.40
N PRO A 76 6.09 16.24 -14.66
CA PRO A 76 5.84 17.09 -15.83
C PRO A 76 4.62 17.99 -15.61
N THR A 77 4.75 19.29 -15.86
CA THR A 77 3.70 20.28 -15.54
C THR A 77 2.36 19.97 -16.20
N ALA A 78 2.37 19.30 -17.37
CA ALA A 78 1.15 18.91 -18.07
C ALA A 78 0.28 17.90 -17.29
N ASP A 79 0.91 17.09 -16.43
CA ASP A 79 0.26 16.01 -15.67
C ASP A 79 0.29 16.26 -14.15
N ALA A 80 0.98 17.30 -13.69
CA ALA A 80 1.23 17.55 -12.29
C ALA A 80 -0.02 18.07 -11.56
N PRO A 81 -0.39 17.51 -10.40
CA PRO A 81 -1.44 18.09 -9.56
C PRO A 81 -0.97 19.38 -8.87
N ASP A 82 -1.88 20.28 -8.50
CA ASP A 82 -1.49 21.48 -7.74
C ASP A 82 -0.89 21.14 -6.36
N THR A 83 -1.23 19.96 -5.82
CA THR A 83 -0.79 19.51 -4.50
C THR A 83 -0.63 18.00 -4.46
N LEU A 84 0.53 17.55 -4.00
CA LEU A 84 0.75 16.16 -3.59
C LEU A 84 0.47 16.00 -2.09
N TRP A 85 0.01 14.83 -1.69
CA TRP A 85 -0.22 14.51 -0.29
C TRP A 85 0.85 13.54 0.19
N LEU A 86 1.78 14.05 1.00
CA LEU A 86 2.77 13.24 1.69
C LEU A 86 2.19 12.83 3.05
N THR A 87 2.26 11.55 3.39
CA THR A 87 1.98 11.06 4.73
C THR A 87 3.21 10.39 5.27
N TYR A 88 3.62 10.71 6.50
CA TYR A 88 4.75 10.05 7.14
C TYR A 88 4.43 9.51 8.53
N TRP A 89 5.22 8.52 8.96
CA TRP A 89 5.11 7.84 10.23
C TRP A 89 6.49 7.58 10.82
N HIS A 90 6.68 7.88 12.11
CA HIS A 90 7.83 7.37 12.86
C HIS A 90 7.72 5.87 13.12
N HIS A 91 6.49 5.40 13.35
CA HIS A 91 6.16 3.99 13.54
C HIS A 91 4.86 3.66 12.82
N LEU A 92 4.80 2.52 12.14
CA LEU A 92 3.65 2.13 11.32
C LEU A 92 3.27 0.66 11.54
N LEU A 93 2.13 0.41 12.20
CA LEU A 93 1.51 -0.92 12.28
C LEU A 93 0.54 -1.17 11.13
N LYS A 94 -0.20 -0.12 10.76
CA LYS A 94 -1.22 -0.15 9.71
C LYS A 94 -1.60 1.26 9.30
N GLU A 95 -1.71 1.49 7.99
CA GLU A 95 -2.28 2.72 7.45
C GLU A 95 -3.81 2.74 7.67
N HIS A 96 -4.20 3.09 8.90
CA HIS A 96 -5.57 3.31 9.31
C HIS A 96 -5.56 4.37 10.40
N GLU A 97 -6.42 5.38 10.27
CA GLU A 97 -6.45 6.56 11.15
C GLU A 97 -6.61 6.19 12.63
N GLU A 98 -7.39 5.13 12.92
CA GLU A 98 -7.62 4.66 14.29
C GLU A 98 -6.44 3.87 14.90
N VAL A 99 -5.49 3.39 14.09
CA VAL A 99 -4.42 2.48 14.54
C VAL A 99 -3.08 3.20 14.62
N THR A 100 -2.59 3.72 13.50
CA THR A 100 -1.37 4.53 13.46
C THR A 100 -1.65 5.74 12.57
N PRO A 101 -2.21 6.84 13.13
CA PRO A 101 -2.49 8.03 12.36
C PRO A 101 -1.17 8.59 11.82
N GLY A 102 -1.11 8.77 10.50
CA GLY A 102 0.04 9.39 9.85
C GLY A 102 -0.04 10.91 9.91
N ILE A 103 1.11 11.57 9.81
CA ILE A 103 1.15 13.02 9.69
C ILE A 103 1.05 13.36 8.21
N ILE A 104 -0.06 14.01 7.83
CA ILE A 104 -0.34 14.39 6.44
C ILE A 104 0.19 15.81 6.19
N VAL A 105 1.02 15.94 5.17
CA VAL A 105 1.65 17.19 4.74
C VAL A 105 1.26 17.48 3.28
N PRO A 106 0.53 18.58 3.01
CA PRO A 106 0.31 19.02 1.64
C PRO A 106 1.60 19.60 1.07
N LEU A 107 2.04 19.07 -0.07
CA LEU A 107 3.18 19.59 -0.83
C LEU A 107 2.61 20.39 -2.01
N VAL A 108 2.65 21.71 -1.91
CA VAL A 108 2.16 22.60 -2.96
C VAL A 108 3.16 22.64 -4.10
N ALA A 109 2.68 22.54 -5.34
CA ALA A 109 3.52 22.61 -6.52
C ALA A 109 4.17 24.00 -6.66
N GLU A 110 5.47 24.00 -6.87
CA GLU A 110 6.22 25.16 -7.34
C GLU A 110 6.53 24.99 -8.83
N HIS A 111 6.56 26.10 -9.58
CA HIS A 111 7.05 26.04 -10.94
C HIS A 111 8.56 25.79 -10.93
N GLY A 112 9.01 24.77 -11.66
CA GLY A 112 10.42 24.57 -11.90
C GLY A 112 11.05 25.73 -12.65
N ASN A 113 12.37 25.76 -12.69
CA ASN A 113 13.11 26.85 -13.31
C ASN A 113 14.25 26.34 -14.19
N PHE A 114 14.68 27.21 -15.10
CA PHE A 114 15.74 26.90 -16.05
C PHE A 114 17.08 26.59 -15.37
N PHE A 115 17.39 27.25 -14.25
CA PHE A 115 18.68 27.13 -13.57
C PHE A 115 18.84 25.80 -12.82
N GLU A 116 17.73 25.18 -12.40
CA GLU A 116 17.69 23.85 -11.78
C GLU A 116 17.47 22.71 -12.80
N GLY A 117 17.34 23.05 -14.09
CA GLY A 117 17.12 22.10 -15.18
C GLY A 117 15.75 21.40 -15.10
N ASN A 118 14.74 22.09 -14.59
CA ASN A 118 13.40 21.54 -14.37
C ASN A 118 12.27 22.48 -14.84
N VAL A 119 12.53 23.36 -15.82
CA VAL A 119 11.58 24.36 -16.33
C VAL A 119 10.19 23.79 -16.73
N ASP A 120 10.14 22.59 -17.28
CA ASP A 120 8.87 21.95 -17.71
C ASP A 120 8.24 21.06 -16.63
N TYR A 121 8.71 21.15 -15.38
CA TYR A 121 8.27 20.34 -14.27
C TYR A 121 7.64 21.20 -13.16
N SER A 122 6.62 20.65 -12.52
CA SER A 122 6.18 21.07 -11.21
C SER A 122 7.04 20.39 -10.16
N VAL A 123 7.53 21.18 -9.21
CA VAL A 123 8.48 20.77 -8.19
C VAL A 123 7.79 20.78 -6.83
N TYR A 124 8.03 19.73 -6.05
CA TYR A 124 7.53 19.62 -4.68
C TYR A 124 8.72 19.32 -3.78
N ARG A 125 8.81 20.01 -2.65
CA ARG A 125 9.90 19.80 -1.70
C ARG A 125 9.34 19.50 -0.34
N TRP A 126 9.99 18.57 0.34
CA TRP A 126 9.70 18.26 1.73
C TRP A 126 10.99 18.03 2.49
N ALA A 127 11.15 18.79 3.58
CA ALA A 127 12.16 18.53 4.59
C ALA A 127 11.47 17.86 5.78
N ALA A 128 11.94 16.68 6.17
CA ALA A 128 11.36 16.01 7.32
C ALA A 128 11.76 16.73 8.62
N PRO A 129 10.96 16.62 9.69
CA PRO A 129 11.42 16.97 11.03
C PRO A 129 12.70 16.21 11.40
N GLU A 130 13.50 16.78 12.31
CA GLU A 130 14.67 16.09 12.85
C GLU A 130 14.26 14.75 13.47
N THR A 131 14.95 13.68 13.08
CA THR A 131 14.68 12.31 13.54
C THR A 131 15.98 11.54 13.62
N ASP A 132 16.14 10.77 14.70
CA ASP A 132 17.29 9.88 14.90
C ASP A 132 17.03 8.46 14.36
N SER A 133 15.77 8.16 14.02
CA SER A 133 15.36 6.88 13.46
C SER A 133 14.81 7.04 12.04
N PRO A 134 14.85 5.96 11.23
CA PRO A 134 14.12 5.94 9.97
C PRO A 134 12.64 6.21 10.17
N ILE A 135 12.02 6.78 9.14
CA ILE A 135 10.58 7.02 9.05
C ILE A 135 10.03 6.39 7.78
N TYR A 136 8.72 6.17 7.74
CA TYR A 136 8.03 5.70 6.54
C TYR A 136 7.31 6.86 5.88
N VAL A 137 7.37 6.92 4.55
CA VAL A 137 6.65 7.92 3.76
C VAL A 137 5.77 7.26 2.70
N SER A 138 4.60 7.83 2.50
CA SER A 138 3.74 7.54 1.36
C SER A 138 3.46 8.84 0.63
N LEU A 139 3.56 8.82 -0.68
CA LEU A 139 3.29 9.96 -1.56
C LEU A 139 2.08 9.65 -2.41
N ARG A 140 1.09 10.55 -2.40
CA ARG A 140 -0.17 10.37 -3.14
C ARG A 140 -0.48 11.54 -4.06
N ASP A 141 -1.03 11.18 -5.22
CA ASP A 141 -1.81 12.05 -6.10
C ASP A 141 -3.28 11.63 -6.03
N GLY A 142 -4.08 12.37 -5.27
CA GLY A 142 -5.46 12.01 -4.95
C GLY A 142 -5.58 10.63 -4.29
N LYS A 143 -6.07 9.65 -5.05
CA LYS A 143 -6.26 8.26 -4.61
C LYS A 143 -5.12 7.32 -5.01
N HIS A 144 -4.21 7.78 -5.85
CA HIS A 144 -3.13 6.97 -6.39
C HIS A 144 -1.86 7.18 -5.58
N TYR A 145 -1.14 6.10 -5.28
CA TYR A 145 0.16 6.18 -4.64
C TYR A 145 1.23 6.29 -5.74
N LEU A 146 2.13 7.26 -5.59
CA LEU A 146 3.37 7.33 -6.35
C LEU A 146 4.48 6.53 -5.65
N ALA A 147 4.43 6.49 -4.32
CA ALA A 147 5.30 5.69 -3.47
C ALA A 147 4.52 5.31 -2.20
N ARG A 148 4.66 4.07 -1.72
CA ARG A 148 3.93 3.59 -0.54
C ARG A 148 4.86 2.96 0.47
N TYR A 149 4.88 3.52 1.68
CA TYR A 149 5.70 3.07 2.80
C TYR A 149 7.19 2.95 2.45
N TRP A 150 7.71 3.91 1.71
CA TRP A 150 9.16 3.98 1.50
C TRP A 150 9.84 4.38 2.80
N ALA A 151 10.89 3.65 3.15
CA ALA A 151 11.75 4.01 4.25
C ALA A 151 12.61 5.21 3.85
N VAL A 152 12.76 6.14 4.78
CA VAL A 152 13.65 7.29 4.67
C VAL A 152 14.51 7.34 5.93
N PHE A 153 15.82 7.26 5.76
CA PHE A 153 16.79 7.26 6.85
C PHE A 153 17.21 8.69 7.20
N PRO A 154 17.69 8.93 8.44
CA PRO A 154 18.28 10.22 8.79
C PRO A 154 19.32 10.65 7.76
N LYS A 155 19.28 11.94 7.38
CA LYS A 155 20.18 12.57 6.38
C LYS A 155 19.94 12.14 4.92
N ASP A 156 18.89 11.37 4.63
CA ASP A 156 18.61 11.00 3.25
C ASP A 156 18.28 12.22 2.39
N LYS A 157 18.97 12.34 1.25
CA LYS A 157 18.69 13.38 0.26
C LYS A 157 18.50 12.75 -1.10
N VAL A 158 17.33 12.96 -1.68
CA VAL A 158 16.96 12.35 -2.94
C VAL A 158 16.14 13.31 -3.81
N ARG A 159 16.43 13.27 -5.11
CA ARG A 159 15.64 13.90 -6.16
C ARG A 159 14.93 12.80 -6.94
N ILE A 160 13.61 12.85 -7.00
CA ILE A 160 12.78 11.87 -7.69
C ILE A 160 11.96 12.58 -8.74
N ARG A 161 11.96 12.08 -9.96
CA ARG A 161 11.11 12.56 -11.05
C ARG A 161 10.18 11.45 -11.46
N PHE A 162 8.87 11.68 -11.34
CA PHE A 162 7.84 10.77 -11.81
C PHE A 162 7.36 11.28 -13.17
N ASP A 163 7.63 10.53 -14.22
CA ASP A 163 7.04 10.77 -15.53
C ASP A 163 5.81 9.88 -15.70
N THR A 164 4.65 10.48 -15.46
CA THR A 164 3.33 9.85 -15.54
C THR A 164 2.94 9.45 -16.96
N HIS A 165 3.51 10.08 -17.98
CA HIS A 165 3.24 9.76 -19.37
C HIS A 165 3.97 8.49 -19.81
N THR A 166 5.25 8.37 -19.45
CA THR A 166 6.07 7.20 -19.81
C THR A 166 6.04 6.10 -18.75
N GLY A 167 5.50 6.38 -17.56
CA GLY A 167 5.55 5.50 -16.40
C GLY A 167 6.96 5.35 -15.82
N THR A 168 7.91 6.21 -16.21
CA THR A 168 9.31 6.11 -15.75
C THR A 168 9.52 6.90 -14.47
N THR A 169 10.32 6.36 -13.56
CA THR A 169 10.75 7.05 -12.35
C THR A 169 12.26 7.23 -12.39
N LEU A 170 12.73 8.48 -12.41
CA LEU A 170 14.15 8.82 -12.38
C LEU A 170 14.53 9.24 -10.96
N ILE A 171 15.56 8.62 -10.40
CA ILE A 171 15.99 8.85 -9.02
C ILE A 171 17.46 9.29 -9.03
N GLY A 172 17.75 10.42 -8.40
CA GLY A 172 19.06 11.04 -8.30
C GLY A 172 19.35 11.58 -6.90
N GLY A 173 20.57 12.06 -6.69
CA GLY A 173 21.05 12.55 -5.39
C GLY A 173 21.83 11.52 -4.56
N PRO A 174 22.37 11.93 -3.40
CA PRO A 174 23.25 11.12 -2.56
C PRO A 174 22.65 9.77 -2.13
N SER A 175 21.36 9.76 -1.75
CA SER A 175 20.68 8.53 -1.30
C SER A 175 19.99 7.76 -2.42
N SER A 176 20.24 8.12 -3.69
CA SER A 176 19.49 7.56 -4.83
C SER A 176 19.54 6.05 -4.97
N LYS A 177 20.63 5.40 -4.55
CA LYS A 177 20.74 3.93 -4.64
C LYS A 177 19.66 3.21 -3.85
N PHE A 178 19.43 3.63 -2.60
CA PHE A 178 18.43 3.01 -1.73
C PHE A 178 17.01 3.22 -2.27
N PHE A 179 16.69 4.43 -2.72
CA PHE A 179 15.39 4.73 -3.32
C PHE A 179 15.17 3.99 -4.65
N LYS A 180 16.21 3.82 -5.47
CA LYS A 180 16.15 2.96 -6.67
C LYS A 180 15.88 1.51 -6.32
N ALA A 181 16.50 1.01 -5.26
CA ALA A 181 16.26 -0.35 -4.80
C ALA A 181 14.79 -0.54 -4.36
N GLN A 182 14.25 0.38 -3.56
CA GLN A 182 12.83 0.36 -3.15
C GLN A 182 11.87 0.44 -4.35
N ALA A 183 12.08 1.40 -5.26
CA ALA A 183 11.23 1.58 -6.44
C ALA A 183 11.29 0.38 -7.40
N THR A 184 12.47 -0.20 -7.60
CA THR A 184 12.66 -1.38 -8.45
C THR A 184 11.96 -2.58 -7.84
N LEU A 185 12.06 -2.74 -6.52
CA LEU A 185 11.42 -3.82 -5.79
C LEU A 185 9.89 -3.71 -5.82
N ASP A 186 9.35 -2.52 -5.57
CA ASP A 186 7.90 -2.28 -5.67
C ASP A 186 7.37 -2.62 -7.07
N ARG A 187 8.09 -2.22 -8.12
CA ARG A 187 7.75 -2.58 -9.50
C ARG A 187 7.76 -4.10 -9.71
N LEU A 188 8.79 -4.82 -9.27
CA LEU A 188 8.86 -6.28 -9.42
C LEU A 188 7.69 -6.97 -8.68
N LEU A 189 7.34 -6.49 -7.50
CA LEU A 189 6.21 -7.01 -6.72
C LEU A 189 4.86 -6.72 -7.40
N GLU A 190 4.70 -5.54 -8.00
CA GLU A 190 3.50 -5.21 -8.79
C GLU A 190 3.42 -6.03 -10.07
N GLU A 191 4.55 -6.28 -10.75
CA GLU A 191 4.64 -7.16 -11.92
C GLU A 191 4.23 -8.60 -11.57
N ASP A 192 4.68 -9.11 -10.42
CA ASP A 192 4.26 -10.42 -9.92
C ASP A 192 2.73 -10.48 -9.73
N VAL A 193 2.11 -9.44 -9.17
CA VAL A 193 0.65 -9.38 -9.00
C VAL A 193 -0.07 -9.26 -10.35
N PHE A 194 0.44 -8.43 -11.26
CA PHE A 194 -0.11 -8.21 -12.59
C PHE A 194 -0.08 -9.48 -13.46
N ASN A 195 1.02 -10.23 -13.40
CA ASN A 195 1.23 -11.45 -14.16
C ASN A 195 0.51 -12.67 -13.54
N ALA A 196 -0.05 -12.52 -12.35
CA ALA A 196 -0.69 -13.63 -11.68
C ALA A 196 -2.16 -13.77 -12.10
N SER A 197 -2.57 -15.00 -12.42
CA SER A 197 -3.97 -15.33 -12.77
C SER A 197 -4.94 -14.77 -11.71
N PRO A 198 -5.93 -13.96 -12.11
CA PRO A 198 -6.99 -13.58 -11.19
C PRO A 198 -7.76 -14.83 -10.77
N LEU A 199 -8.26 -14.84 -9.53
CA LEU A 199 -8.91 -16.01 -8.95
C LEU A 199 -10.38 -15.72 -8.68
N MET A 200 -11.23 -16.65 -9.10
CA MET A 200 -12.65 -16.63 -8.82
C MET A 200 -13.04 -17.84 -8.00
N VAL A 201 -13.30 -17.62 -6.72
CA VAL A 201 -13.81 -18.68 -5.83
C VAL A 201 -15.32 -18.77 -6.01
N THR A 202 -15.80 -19.90 -6.54
CA THR A 202 -17.23 -20.14 -6.75
C THR A 202 -17.53 -21.63 -6.61
N SER A 203 -18.73 -21.94 -6.10
CA SER A 203 -19.22 -23.32 -6.06
C SER A 203 -19.75 -23.81 -7.41
N ASP A 204 -20.03 -22.90 -8.34
CA ASP A 204 -20.61 -23.21 -9.66
C ASP A 204 -20.12 -22.20 -10.72
N PRO A 205 -18.99 -22.48 -11.38
CA PRO A 205 -18.51 -21.67 -12.50
C PRO A 205 -19.52 -21.58 -13.65
N SER A 206 -20.27 -22.66 -13.89
CA SER A 206 -21.25 -22.72 -14.97
C SER A 206 -22.35 -21.69 -14.79
N ARG A 207 -22.72 -21.37 -13.55
CA ARG A 207 -23.66 -20.28 -13.26
C ARG A 207 -23.17 -18.91 -13.72
N MET A 208 -21.88 -18.63 -13.60
CA MET A 208 -21.29 -17.36 -14.06
C MET A 208 -21.23 -17.30 -15.59
N MET A 209 -21.14 -18.46 -16.24
CA MET A 209 -21.15 -18.61 -17.70
C MET A 209 -22.55 -18.73 -18.30
N LYS A 210 -23.63 -18.54 -17.52
CA LYS A 210 -25.01 -18.58 -18.07
C LYS A 210 -25.29 -17.41 -18.99
N ASP A 211 -24.66 -16.27 -18.72
CA ASP A 211 -24.71 -15.11 -19.60
C ASP A 211 -23.85 -15.37 -20.83
N SER A 212 -24.46 -15.26 -22.03
CA SER A 212 -23.80 -15.60 -23.29
C SER A 212 -22.60 -14.69 -23.57
N LEU A 213 -22.65 -13.43 -23.13
CA LEU A 213 -21.54 -12.48 -23.26
C LEU A 213 -20.36 -12.90 -22.37
N THR A 214 -20.61 -13.20 -21.10
CA THR A 214 -19.58 -13.63 -20.15
C THR A 214 -18.88 -14.91 -20.61
N ALA A 215 -19.65 -15.90 -21.06
CA ALA A 215 -19.10 -17.14 -21.63
C ALA A 215 -18.27 -16.88 -22.89
N ALA A 216 -18.74 -16.01 -23.79
CA ALA A 216 -18.01 -15.65 -25.00
C ALA A 216 -16.71 -14.91 -24.70
N LEU A 217 -16.72 -13.96 -23.75
CA LEU A 217 -15.51 -13.24 -23.31
C LEU A 217 -14.50 -14.17 -22.64
N TYR A 218 -14.96 -15.08 -21.79
CA TYR A 218 -14.10 -16.08 -21.18
C TYR A 218 -13.48 -16.99 -22.25
N LYS A 219 -14.28 -17.54 -23.17
CA LYS A 219 -13.75 -18.35 -24.28
C LYS A 219 -12.72 -17.58 -25.11
N LYS A 220 -13.01 -16.33 -25.45
CA LYS A 220 -12.09 -15.45 -26.19
C LYS A 220 -10.76 -15.22 -25.44
N SER A 221 -10.76 -15.29 -24.11
CA SER A 221 -9.50 -15.21 -23.34
C SER A 221 -8.59 -16.43 -23.55
N PHE A 222 -9.12 -17.61 -23.86
CA PHE A 222 -8.33 -18.80 -24.18
C PHE A 222 -7.76 -18.80 -25.60
N GLU A 223 -8.33 -18.00 -26.49
CA GLU A 223 -7.83 -17.82 -27.86
C GLU A 223 -6.58 -16.92 -27.90
N ARG A 224 -6.30 -16.20 -26.80
CA ARG A 224 -5.12 -15.34 -26.68
C ARG A 224 -3.90 -16.14 -26.19
N PRO A 225 -2.67 -15.78 -26.63
CA PRO A 225 -1.45 -16.40 -26.13
C PRO A 225 -1.31 -16.24 -24.62
N GLU A 226 -1.00 -17.35 -23.92
CA GLU A 226 -0.78 -17.36 -22.46
C GLU A 226 0.43 -16.51 -22.05
N SER A 227 1.39 -16.31 -22.96
CA SER A 227 2.56 -15.46 -22.72
C SER A 227 2.23 -13.97 -22.55
N VAL A 228 1.02 -13.54 -22.92
CA VAL A 228 0.61 -12.12 -22.89
C VAL A 228 -0.70 -11.91 -22.14
N SER A 229 -1.54 -12.94 -22.00
CA SER A 229 -2.85 -12.84 -21.37
C SER A 229 -2.98 -13.79 -20.20
N VAL A 230 -3.07 -13.23 -18.99
CA VAL A 230 -3.48 -13.98 -17.80
C VAL A 230 -4.95 -14.38 -17.90
N LYS A 231 -5.26 -15.60 -17.47
CA LYS A 231 -6.61 -16.16 -17.53
C LYS A 231 -7.21 -16.18 -16.14
N LEU A 232 -8.51 -15.91 -16.05
CA LEU A 232 -9.25 -16.06 -14.80
C LEU A 232 -9.34 -17.54 -14.44
N GLU A 233 -8.82 -17.90 -13.27
CA GLU A 233 -8.89 -19.27 -12.76
C GLU A 233 -10.09 -19.39 -11.82
N PHE A 234 -10.91 -20.40 -12.09
CA PHE A 234 -11.98 -20.79 -11.18
C PHE A 234 -11.42 -21.76 -10.14
N ILE A 235 -11.80 -21.56 -8.89
CA ILE A 235 -11.48 -22.48 -7.80
C ILE A 235 -12.79 -23.11 -7.32
N ILE A 236 -13.10 -24.31 -7.83
CA ILE A 236 -14.25 -25.11 -7.38
C ILE A 236 -13.90 -25.83 -6.07
N PRO A 237 -14.85 -25.99 -5.12
CA PRO A 237 -14.58 -26.67 -3.85
C PRO A 237 -14.03 -28.11 -3.99
N GLU A 238 -13.19 -28.46 -3.02
CA GLU A 238 -12.53 -29.76 -2.73
C GLU A 238 -11.39 -30.22 -3.65
N ALA A 239 -11.63 -30.64 -4.89
CA ALA A 239 -10.55 -31.26 -5.70
C ALA A 239 -9.62 -30.23 -6.36
N GLU A 240 -10.16 -29.21 -7.04
CA GLU A 240 -9.35 -28.20 -7.73
C GLU A 240 -8.58 -27.30 -6.76
N LYS A 241 -9.09 -27.12 -5.54
CA LYS A 241 -8.39 -26.41 -4.45
C LYS A 241 -7.08 -27.07 -4.07
N GLN A 242 -7.05 -28.40 -4.10
CA GLN A 242 -5.88 -29.20 -3.72
C GLN A 242 -4.76 -29.08 -4.76
N GLU A 243 -5.09 -29.18 -6.04
CA GLU A 243 -4.13 -28.99 -7.13
C GLU A 243 -3.62 -27.55 -7.17
N TYR A 244 -4.53 -26.58 -7.05
CA TYR A 244 -4.18 -25.16 -6.97
C TYR A 244 -3.21 -24.87 -5.82
N LEU A 245 -3.53 -25.37 -4.62
CA LEU A 245 -2.70 -25.21 -3.43
C LEU A 245 -1.33 -25.88 -3.60
N LEU A 246 -1.30 -27.08 -4.19
CA LEU A 246 -0.05 -27.80 -4.45
C LEU A 246 0.85 -26.98 -5.38
N ARG A 247 0.31 -26.43 -6.47
CA ARG A 247 1.05 -25.57 -7.40
C ARG A 247 1.62 -24.32 -6.73
N LEU A 248 0.87 -23.71 -5.81
CA LEU A 248 1.38 -22.56 -5.03
C LEU A 248 2.53 -22.96 -4.11
N LEU A 249 2.39 -24.07 -3.37
CA LEU A 249 3.41 -24.52 -2.42
C LEU A 249 4.66 -25.10 -3.11
N GLN A 250 4.53 -25.57 -4.35
CA GLN A 250 5.65 -26.07 -5.16
C GLN A 250 6.54 -24.95 -5.71
N LYS A 251 6.02 -23.73 -5.88
CA LYS A 251 6.85 -22.56 -6.22
C LYS A 251 7.59 -22.13 -4.95
N ALA A 252 8.91 -22.35 -4.91
CA ALA A 252 9.69 -21.92 -3.76
C ALA A 252 9.67 -20.37 -3.67
N PRO A 253 9.66 -19.78 -2.47
CA PRO A 253 9.73 -18.32 -2.34
C PRO A 253 10.96 -17.70 -3.02
N ALA A 254 12.08 -18.44 -3.03
CA ALA A 254 13.31 -18.04 -3.70
C ALA A 254 13.19 -17.94 -5.24
N ASP A 255 12.15 -18.52 -5.83
CA ASP A 255 11.89 -18.47 -7.28
C ASP A 255 11.18 -17.18 -7.70
N TYR A 256 10.81 -16.30 -6.77
CA TYR A 256 10.20 -15.01 -7.09
C TYR A 256 11.27 -14.01 -7.53
N GLU A 257 10.98 -13.25 -8.59
CA GLU A 257 11.93 -12.31 -9.19
C GLU A 257 12.39 -11.24 -8.18
N ALA A 258 11.48 -10.78 -7.33
CA ALA A 258 11.78 -9.85 -6.24
C ALA A 258 12.86 -10.38 -5.29
N ILE A 259 12.86 -11.68 -4.97
CA ILE A 259 13.86 -12.31 -4.08
C ILE A 259 15.18 -12.48 -4.82
N GLN A 260 15.14 -12.93 -6.08
CA GLN A 260 16.34 -13.10 -6.91
C GLN A 260 17.05 -11.77 -7.18
N ALA A 261 16.33 -10.65 -7.18
CA ALA A 261 16.90 -9.34 -7.39
C ALA A 261 17.68 -8.81 -6.17
N ILE A 262 17.43 -9.31 -4.95
CA ILE A 262 17.99 -8.79 -3.69
C ILE A 262 19.50 -8.54 -3.77
N PRO A 263 20.36 -9.49 -4.21
CA PRO A 263 21.81 -9.28 -4.22
C PRO A 263 22.24 -8.09 -5.08
N SER A 264 21.54 -7.82 -6.19
CA SER A 264 21.85 -6.68 -7.07
C SER A 264 21.30 -5.36 -6.52
N LEU A 265 20.13 -5.39 -5.88
CA LEU A 265 19.51 -4.22 -5.26
C LEU A 265 20.27 -3.76 -4.00
N GLN A 266 20.98 -4.66 -3.33
CA GLN A 266 21.77 -4.38 -2.13
C GLN A 266 23.16 -3.78 -2.40
N ASP A 267 23.60 -3.72 -3.67
CA ASP A 267 24.93 -3.25 -4.02
C ASP A 267 25.17 -1.77 -3.63
N GLY A 268 26.15 -1.56 -2.75
CA GLY A 268 26.51 -0.24 -2.24
C GLY A 268 25.48 0.38 -1.29
N LEU A 269 24.57 -0.41 -0.71
CA LEU A 269 23.73 -0.02 0.43
C LEU A 269 24.44 -0.36 1.75
N ASP A 270 24.12 0.35 2.83
CA ASP A 270 24.56 -0.02 4.17
C ASP A 270 23.77 -1.22 4.73
N SER A 271 24.25 -1.83 5.82
CA SER A 271 23.61 -3.04 6.39
C SER A 271 22.15 -2.85 6.81
N SER A 272 21.76 -1.65 7.26
CA SER A 272 20.37 -1.38 7.66
C SER A 272 19.46 -1.28 6.44
N GLN A 273 19.93 -0.59 5.40
CA GLN A 273 19.25 -0.48 4.11
C GLN A 273 19.15 -1.85 3.41
N GLN A 274 20.23 -2.65 3.44
CA GLN A 274 20.24 -4.01 2.89
C GLN A 274 19.19 -4.88 3.54
N ALA A 275 19.14 -4.88 4.87
CA ALA A 275 18.18 -5.68 5.60
C ALA A 275 16.74 -5.18 5.40
N PHE A 276 16.53 -3.87 5.22
CA PHE A 276 15.21 -3.33 4.84
C PHE A 276 14.76 -3.82 3.45
N ILE A 277 15.64 -3.79 2.44
CA ILE A 277 15.31 -4.28 1.09
C ILE A 277 14.96 -5.77 1.12
N GLU A 278 15.70 -6.57 1.88
CA GLU A 278 15.41 -7.99 2.06
C GLU A 278 14.04 -8.20 2.72
N GLN A 279 13.77 -7.52 3.85
CA GLN A 279 12.46 -7.55 4.52
C GLN A 279 11.33 -7.21 3.57
N ARG A 280 11.46 -6.13 2.82
CA ARG A 280 10.43 -5.68 1.89
C ARG A 280 10.17 -6.69 0.76
N ALA A 281 11.22 -7.32 0.25
CA ALA A 281 11.10 -8.29 -0.84
C ALA A 281 10.32 -9.53 -0.39
N TRP A 282 10.71 -10.09 0.76
CA TRP A 282 10.00 -11.19 1.40
C TRP A 282 8.57 -10.81 1.77
N ALA A 283 8.36 -9.61 2.32
CA ALA A 283 7.04 -9.11 2.65
C ALA A 283 6.11 -9.06 1.43
N GLY A 284 6.61 -8.58 0.30
CA GLY A 284 5.85 -8.53 -0.95
C GLY A 284 5.44 -9.93 -1.44
N VAL A 285 6.39 -10.87 -1.46
CA VAL A 285 6.12 -12.27 -1.84
C VAL A 285 5.07 -12.88 -0.92
N LEU A 286 5.23 -12.74 0.40
CA LEU A 286 4.28 -13.25 1.39
C LEU A 286 2.89 -12.62 1.20
N ASN A 287 2.80 -11.29 1.09
CA ASN A 287 1.52 -10.59 0.93
C ASN A 287 0.81 -10.94 -0.39
N SER A 288 1.54 -11.32 -1.44
CA SER A 288 0.94 -11.82 -2.69
C SER A 288 0.45 -13.28 -2.58
N ALA A 289 1.21 -14.14 -1.88
CA ALA A 289 0.94 -15.57 -1.78
C ALA A 289 -0.12 -15.93 -0.73
N LEU A 290 -0.05 -15.32 0.45
CA LEU A 290 -0.89 -15.68 1.61
C LEU A 290 -2.39 -15.55 1.36
N PRO A 291 -2.92 -14.49 0.71
CA PRO A 291 -4.34 -14.42 0.38
C PRO A 291 -4.84 -15.60 -0.46
N ARG A 292 -3.96 -16.16 -1.30
CA ARG A 292 -4.25 -17.31 -2.16
C ARG A 292 -4.16 -18.62 -1.37
N LEU A 293 -3.13 -18.78 -0.55
CA LEU A 293 -2.99 -19.93 0.36
C LEU A 293 -4.18 -20.02 1.35
N LYS A 294 -4.68 -18.88 1.83
CA LYS A 294 -5.86 -18.79 2.71
C LYS A 294 -7.12 -19.43 2.09
N GLN A 295 -7.23 -19.51 0.76
CA GLN A 295 -8.35 -20.18 0.09
C GLN A 295 -8.34 -21.70 0.26
N GLY A 296 -7.15 -22.27 0.47
CA GLY A 296 -6.89 -23.69 0.70
C GLY A 296 -6.60 -24.06 2.16
N LYS A 297 -6.81 -23.15 3.12
CA LYS A 297 -6.35 -23.29 4.52
C LYS A 297 -6.74 -24.61 5.21
N ARG A 298 -7.89 -25.21 4.87
CA ARG A 298 -8.34 -26.49 5.44
C ARG A 298 -7.44 -27.66 5.05
N HIS A 299 -6.75 -27.56 3.92
CA HIS A 299 -5.84 -28.59 3.44
C HIS A 299 -4.42 -28.40 3.97
N LEU A 300 -4.05 -27.19 4.40
CA LEU A 300 -2.71 -26.91 4.95
C LEU A 300 -2.40 -27.72 6.22
N VAL A 301 -3.40 -28.25 6.92
CA VAL A 301 -3.21 -29.13 8.09
C VAL A 301 -3.03 -30.62 7.73
N SER A 302 -3.21 -30.98 6.45
CA SER A 302 -3.13 -32.37 5.97
C SER A 302 -1.89 -32.60 5.12
N GLU A 303 -1.36 -33.83 5.13
CA GLU A 303 -0.28 -34.21 4.21
C GLU A 303 -0.79 -34.29 2.75
N PRO A 304 0.05 -33.93 1.75
CA PRO A 304 1.43 -33.44 1.87
C PRO A 304 1.57 -31.93 2.13
N TYR A 305 0.45 -31.20 2.18
CA TYR A 305 0.44 -29.73 2.21
C TYR A 305 1.05 -29.15 3.47
N SER A 306 0.88 -29.81 4.62
CA SER A 306 1.45 -29.37 5.90
C SER A 306 2.97 -29.32 5.84
N THR A 307 3.60 -30.38 5.31
CA THR A 307 5.05 -30.46 5.11
C THR A 307 5.54 -29.41 4.12
N LEU A 308 4.87 -29.29 2.96
CA LEU A 308 5.27 -28.30 1.95
C LEU A 308 5.13 -26.86 2.44
N PHE A 309 4.07 -26.57 3.21
CA PHE A 309 3.88 -25.24 3.78
C PHE A 309 4.94 -24.92 4.83
N LYS A 310 5.30 -25.87 5.70
CA LYS A 310 6.41 -25.69 6.64
C LYS A 310 7.74 -25.41 5.93
N GLN A 311 8.07 -26.20 4.91
CA GLN A 311 9.27 -25.96 4.09
C GLN A 311 9.24 -24.59 3.41
N TRP A 312 8.07 -24.16 2.95
CA TRP A 312 7.87 -22.84 2.37
C TRP A 312 8.10 -21.73 3.40
N LEU A 313 7.67 -21.92 4.65
CA LEU A 313 7.90 -20.98 5.75
C LEU A 313 9.36 -20.96 6.23
N GLU A 314 10.03 -22.11 6.28
CA GLU A 314 11.44 -22.22 6.65
C GLU A 314 12.36 -21.46 5.69
N ALA A 315 11.92 -21.22 4.45
CA ALA A 315 12.64 -20.38 3.50
C ALA A 315 12.57 -18.88 3.85
N VAL A 316 11.57 -18.44 4.62
CA VAL A 316 11.41 -17.05 5.02
C VAL A 316 12.47 -16.74 6.08
N PRO A 317 13.36 -15.76 5.85
CA PRO A 317 14.41 -15.45 6.81
C PRO A 317 13.81 -14.95 8.13
N GLU A 318 14.49 -15.30 9.21
CA GLU A 318 14.26 -14.72 10.52
C GLU A 318 14.92 -13.35 10.60
N TYR A 319 14.17 -12.38 11.08
CA TYR A 319 14.65 -11.02 11.25
C TYR A 319 14.89 -10.81 12.74
N GLY A 320 16.17 -10.73 13.12
CA GLY A 320 16.61 -10.57 14.51
C GLY A 320 16.30 -9.20 15.10
N GLU A 321 17.15 -8.74 16.04
CA GLU A 321 17.02 -7.42 16.67
C GLU A 321 17.38 -6.26 15.73
N MET A 322 16.69 -6.17 14.59
CA MET A 322 16.80 -5.00 13.73
C MET A 322 16.00 -3.86 14.35
N GLY A 323 16.61 -2.68 14.45
CA GLY A 323 15.93 -1.48 14.96
C GLY A 323 14.77 -0.99 14.09
N MET A 324 14.53 -1.61 12.94
CA MET A 324 13.50 -1.24 11.99
C MET A 324 12.89 -2.50 11.33
N LEU A 325 11.56 -2.55 11.28
CA LEU A 325 10.81 -3.57 10.56
C LEU A 325 10.07 -2.95 9.37
N ASP A 326 10.09 -3.58 8.20
CA ASP A 326 9.24 -3.12 7.10
C ASP A 326 7.74 -3.33 7.45
N PRO A 327 6.86 -2.32 7.30
CA PRO A 327 5.44 -2.44 7.65
C PRO A 327 4.71 -3.53 6.88
N MET A 328 5.12 -3.81 5.64
CA MET A 328 4.58 -4.92 4.85
C MET A 328 5.04 -6.27 5.42
N MET A 329 6.25 -6.35 5.99
CA MET A 329 6.75 -7.55 6.67
C MET A 329 5.92 -7.82 7.93
N VAL A 330 5.64 -6.79 8.73
CA VAL A 330 4.78 -6.91 9.92
C VAL A 330 3.38 -7.40 9.53
N GLN A 331 2.82 -6.86 8.45
CA GLN A 331 1.53 -7.32 7.90
C GLN A 331 1.58 -8.78 7.45
N ALA A 332 2.64 -9.17 6.73
CA ALA A 332 2.81 -10.54 6.23
C ALA A 332 2.95 -11.55 7.39
N LYS A 333 3.78 -11.24 8.39
CA LYS A 333 3.97 -12.08 9.59
C LYS A 333 2.70 -12.14 10.43
N TYR A 334 1.94 -11.06 10.53
CA TYR A 334 0.62 -11.07 11.18
C TYR A 334 -0.36 -11.99 10.44
N ASP A 335 -0.40 -11.93 9.11
CA ASP A 335 -1.26 -12.80 8.31
C ASP A 335 -0.88 -14.28 8.39
N LEU A 336 0.43 -14.58 8.54
CA LEU A 336 0.95 -15.90 8.83
C LEU A 336 0.54 -16.38 10.22
N LEU A 337 0.76 -15.56 11.25
CA LEU A 337 0.41 -15.83 12.63
C LEU A 337 -1.08 -16.18 12.79
N LEU A 338 -1.96 -15.40 12.14
CA LEU A 338 -3.40 -15.68 12.13
C LEU A 338 -3.76 -16.99 11.39
N MET A 339 -2.97 -17.36 10.38
CA MET A 339 -3.17 -18.61 9.65
C MET A 339 -2.75 -19.80 10.51
N GLU A 340 -1.57 -19.72 11.12
CA GLU A 340 -1.03 -20.73 12.02
C GLU A 340 -1.93 -20.94 13.24
N ALA A 341 -2.37 -19.87 13.91
CA ALA A 341 -3.30 -19.93 15.04
C ALA A 341 -4.56 -20.75 14.71
N ARG A 342 -5.08 -20.59 13.48
CA ARG A 342 -6.26 -21.34 13.01
C ARG A 342 -5.97 -22.77 12.64
N MET A 343 -4.73 -23.08 12.27
CA MET A 343 -4.30 -24.42 11.88
C MET A 343 -3.94 -25.28 13.10
N THR A 344 -3.35 -24.68 14.12
CA THR A 344 -2.84 -25.37 15.32
C THR A 344 -3.78 -25.28 16.51
N ASP A 345 -4.83 -24.46 16.43
CA ASP A 345 -5.71 -24.12 17.56
C ASP A 345 -4.95 -23.48 18.74
N VAL A 346 -3.82 -22.85 18.46
CA VAL A 346 -3.02 -22.10 19.42
C VAL A 346 -3.38 -20.62 19.34
N GLY A 347 -3.57 -19.96 20.48
CA GLY A 347 -3.89 -18.54 20.53
C GLY A 347 -2.78 -17.64 19.96
N VAL A 348 -3.17 -16.53 19.34
CA VAL A 348 -2.25 -15.57 18.69
C VAL A 348 -1.16 -15.07 19.64
N PHE A 349 -1.51 -14.79 20.90
CA PHE A 349 -0.54 -14.35 21.91
C PHE A 349 0.50 -15.41 22.27
N ALA A 350 0.13 -16.69 22.26
CA ALA A 350 1.07 -17.77 22.55
C ALA A 350 2.06 -17.93 21.39
N LEU A 351 1.58 -17.92 20.15
CA LEU A 351 2.45 -17.99 18.96
C LEU A 351 3.38 -16.77 18.85
N ALA A 352 2.90 -15.57 19.17
CA ALA A 352 3.73 -14.37 19.09
C ALA A 352 4.86 -14.33 20.13
N ARG A 353 4.76 -15.07 21.24
CA ARG A 353 5.76 -15.03 22.33
C ARG A 353 7.14 -15.54 21.90
N ASP A 354 7.17 -16.42 20.91
CA ASP A 354 8.41 -17.00 20.39
C ASP A 354 9.12 -16.07 19.37
N GLU A 355 8.43 -15.00 18.94
CA GLU A 355 9.01 -14.00 18.04
C GLU A 355 9.94 -13.03 18.78
N HIS A 356 10.87 -12.44 18.04
CA HIS A 356 11.75 -11.40 18.57
C HIS A 356 10.94 -10.21 19.12
N THR A 357 11.40 -9.61 20.22
CA THR A 357 10.69 -8.57 21.01
C THR A 357 9.99 -7.51 20.16
N LEU A 358 10.72 -6.89 19.21
CA LEU A 358 10.15 -5.84 18.36
C LEU A 358 9.03 -6.35 17.46
N LEU A 359 9.21 -7.52 16.84
CA LEU A 359 8.20 -8.10 15.95
C LEU A 359 7.01 -8.59 16.76
N ARG A 360 7.23 -9.32 17.86
CA ARG A 360 6.20 -9.75 18.80
C ARG A 360 5.32 -8.58 19.21
N ASP A 361 5.91 -7.49 19.70
CA ASP A 361 5.15 -6.35 20.20
C ASP A 361 4.30 -5.71 19.10
N GLN A 362 4.83 -5.62 17.87
CA GLN A 362 4.07 -5.12 16.71
C GLN A 362 2.94 -6.07 16.29
N LEU A 363 3.16 -7.38 16.30
CA LEU A 363 2.15 -8.39 16.00
C LEU A 363 1.02 -8.39 17.03
N VAL A 364 1.36 -8.35 18.31
CA VAL A 364 0.42 -8.29 19.44
C VAL A 364 -0.37 -6.98 19.42
N GLY A 365 0.33 -5.84 19.31
CA GLY A 365 -0.31 -4.52 19.24
C GLY A 365 -1.28 -4.44 18.06
N LYS A 366 -0.86 -4.89 16.88
CA LYS A 366 -1.71 -4.95 15.68
C LYS A 366 -2.93 -5.86 15.89
N TYR A 367 -2.76 -7.04 16.47
CA TYR A 367 -3.86 -7.96 16.76
C TYR A 367 -4.92 -7.30 17.65
N VAL A 368 -4.50 -6.71 18.76
CA VAL A 368 -5.41 -6.05 19.70
C VAL A 368 -6.12 -4.89 19.03
N LEU A 369 -5.39 -3.97 18.39
CA LEU A 369 -5.94 -2.77 17.76
C LEU A 369 -6.93 -3.08 16.62
N GLU A 370 -6.65 -4.10 15.79
CA GLU A 370 -7.54 -4.47 14.68
C GLU A 370 -8.80 -5.22 15.12
N ASN A 371 -8.70 -6.02 16.18
CA ASN A 371 -9.79 -6.90 16.59
C ASN A 371 -10.62 -6.35 17.74
N TYR A 372 -10.18 -5.27 18.40
CA TYR A 372 -10.84 -4.71 19.59
C TYR A 372 -12.36 -4.57 19.43
N LYS A 373 -12.83 -3.91 18.37
CA LYS A 373 -14.26 -3.69 18.11
C LYS A 373 -15.06 -4.98 17.86
N TYR A 374 -14.41 -6.09 17.51
CA TYR A 374 -15.07 -7.36 17.16
C TYR A 374 -15.08 -8.38 18.31
N LEU A 375 -14.37 -8.11 19.41
CA LEU A 375 -14.16 -9.08 20.48
C LEU A 375 -15.30 -9.12 21.51
N GLU A 376 -16.27 -8.20 21.45
CA GLU A 376 -17.43 -8.12 22.35
C GLU A 376 -17.01 -8.36 23.83
N ALA A 377 -17.46 -9.45 24.45
CA ALA A 377 -17.19 -9.79 25.84
C ALA A 377 -15.71 -10.10 26.16
N ALA A 378 -14.87 -10.36 25.15
CA ALA A 378 -13.45 -10.67 25.34
C ALA A 378 -12.54 -9.43 25.27
N GLN A 379 -13.07 -8.23 24.98
CA GLN A 379 -12.31 -7.00 24.77
C GLN A 379 -11.30 -6.70 25.88
N GLU A 380 -11.76 -6.62 27.13
CA GLU A 380 -10.92 -6.31 28.28
C GLU A 380 -9.81 -7.35 28.47
N SER A 381 -10.17 -8.65 28.42
CA SER A 381 -9.19 -9.73 28.60
C SER A 381 -8.11 -9.76 27.52
N VAL A 382 -8.46 -9.45 26.27
CA VAL A 382 -7.52 -9.42 25.13
C VAL A 382 -6.63 -8.18 25.22
N LEU A 383 -7.19 -7.03 25.62
CA LEU A 383 -6.42 -5.81 25.84
C LEU A 383 -5.39 -5.98 26.97
N LEU A 384 -5.81 -6.46 28.14
CA LEU A 384 -4.92 -6.71 29.27
C LEU A 384 -3.82 -7.73 28.93
N SER A 385 -4.17 -8.80 28.19
CA SER A 385 -3.18 -9.79 27.72
C SER A 385 -2.17 -9.17 26.75
N GLY A 386 -2.61 -8.25 25.88
CA GLY A 386 -1.73 -7.51 24.99
C GLY A 386 -0.78 -6.60 25.75
N MET A 387 -1.29 -5.87 26.75
CA MET A 387 -0.50 -4.97 27.61
C MET A 387 0.53 -5.72 28.48
N ASP A 388 0.26 -6.97 28.86
CA ASP A 388 1.22 -7.82 29.58
C ASP A 388 2.41 -8.26 28.71
N ILE A 389 2.19 -8.38 27.39
CA ILE A 389 3.21 -8.90 26.45
C ILE A 389 4.03 -7.77 25.80
N VAL A 390 3.39 -6.65 25.49
CA VAL A 390 4.02 -5.53 24.76
C VAL A 390 4.98 -4.76 25.67
N HIS A 391 6.23 -4.59 25.25
CA HIS A 391 7.24 -3.80 25.96
C HIS A 391 7.62 -2.51 25.21
N THR A 392 7.29 -2.41 23.93
CA THR A 392 7.60 -1.27 23.07
C THR A 392 6.75 -0.06 23.46
N PRO A 393 7.34 1.07 23.93
CA PRO A 393 6.60 2.16 24.56
C PRO A 393 5.47 2.74 23.71
N TRP A 394 5.72 3.07 22.45
CA TRP A 394 4.70 3.68 21.59
C TRP A 394 3.53 2.75 21.28
N ILE A 395 3.73 1.43 21.30
CA ILE A 395 2.64 0.45 21.13
C ILE A 395 1.83 0.38 22.43
N MET A 396 2.51 0.38 23.59
CA MET A 396 1.84 0.45 24.88
C MET A 396 0.97 1.70 24.99
N ASP A 397 1.46 2.86 24.55
CA ASP A 397 0.69 4.11 24.54
C ASP A 397 -0.58 3.98 23.69
N LEU A 398 -0.52 3.31 22.53
CA LEU A 398 -1.71 3.03 21.70
C LEU A 398 -2.72 2.12 22.42
N LEU A 399 -2.25 1.10 23.13
CA LEU A 399 -3.12 0.19 23.89
C LEU A 399 -3.77 0.89 25.09
N VAL A 400 -3.02 1.71 25.83
CA VAL A 400 -3.54 2.52 26.94
C VAL A 400 -4.57 3.54 26.43
N GLN A 401 -4.31 4.19 25.29
CA GLN A 401 -5.29 5.10 24.68
C GLN A 401 -6.57 4.37 24.27
N LEU A 402 -6.46 3.12 23.82
CA LEU A 402 -7.62 2.30 23.48
C LEU A 402 -8.46 1.98 24.72
N GLU A 403 -7.81 1.63 25.85
CA GLU A 403 -8.45 1.41 27.16
C GLU A 403 -9.26 2.63 27.63
N HIS A 404 -8.66 3.82 27.56
CA HIS A 404 -9.34 5.06 27.98
C HIS A 404 -10.55 5.39 27.11
N ARG A 405 -10.52 5.02 25.82
CA ARG A 405 -11.66 5.24 24.91
C ARG A 405 -12.82 4.30 25.23
N SER A 406 -12.56 3.06 25.65
CA SER A 406 -13.62 2.12 26.01
C SER A 406 -14.35 2.49 27.29
N ASP A 407 -13.67 3.11 28.26
CA ASP A 407 -14.31 3.56 29.50
C ASP A 407 -15.27 4.75 29.28
N SER A 408 -15.12 5.44 28.14
CA SER A 408 -15.91 6.63 27.79
C SER A 408 -17.17 6.35 26.98
N SER A 409 -17.34 5.11 26.49
CA SER A 409 -18.49 4.66 25.67
C SER A 409 -19.45 3.81 26.48
#